data_AF-A0A965CW45-F1
#
_entry.id   AF-A0A965CW45-F1
#
_cell.length_a   1.000
_cell.length_b   1.000
_cell.length_c   1.000
_cell.angle_alpha   90.00
_cell.angle_beta   90.00
_cell.angle_gamma   90.00
#
_symmetry.space_group_name_H-M   'P 1'
#
loop_
_entity.id
_entity.type
_entity.pdbx_description
1 polymer ?
#
loop_
_entity_poly.entity_id
_entity_poly.type
_entity_poly.pdbx_seq_one_letter_code
_entity_poly.pdbx_strand_id
1 'polypeptide(L)'
;MPNRLARETSPYLQQHADNPVDWYAWGEEALTLAREQNKPILLSVGYSACHWCHVMAHESFEDAGVAAVMNELFINIKVDREERPDLDQIYQTAHAMLTQRNGGWPLTMFLLPDQTPF
;
A
#
# COMPACT_ATOMS: atom_id res chain seq x y z
N MET A 1 -1.67 -6.65 17.66
CA MET A 1 -3.09 -6.28 17.49
C MET A 1 -3.30 -6.09 16.01
N PRO A 2 -4.37 -6.62 15.42
CA PRO A 2 -4.60 -6.48 13.99
C PRO A 2 -4.85 -5.01 13.62
N ASN A 3 -4.34 -4.59 12.47
CA ASN A 3 -4.60 -3.30 11.86
C ASN A 3 -5.99 -3.27 11.18
N ARG A 4 -6.30 -2.19 10.47
CA ARG A 4 -7.63 -1.95 9.89
C ARG A 4 -8.01 -2.96 8.80
N LEU A 5 -7.03 -3.60 8.15
CA LEU A 5 -7.28 -4.58 7.10
C LEU A 5 -8.02 -5.84 7.60
N ALA A 6 -8.05 -6.09 8.92
CA ALA A 6 -8.86 -7.15 9.51
C ALA A 6 -10.37 -7.03 9.23
N ARG A 7 -10.83 -5.84 8.80
CA ARG A 7 -12.25 -5.56 8.48
C ARG A 7 -12.58 -5.63 7.00
N GLU A 8 -11.57 -5.79 6.14
CA GLU A 8 -11.75 -5.86 4.70
C GLU A 8 -12.34 -7.21 4.27
N THR A 9 -12.95 -7.28 3.10
CA THR A 9 -13.46 -8.53 2.53
C THR A 9 -12.43 -9.28 1.70
N SER A 10 -11.44 -8.57 1.15
CA SER A 10 -10.36 -9.17 0.36
C SER A 10 -9.55 -10.15 1.21
N PRO A 11 -9.46 -11.43 0.81
CA PRO A 11 -8.55 -12.38 1.45
C PRO A 11 -7.08 -11.93 1.39
N TYR A 12 -6.67 -11.24 0.32
CA TYR A 12 -5.31 -10.71 0.18
C TYR A 12 -5.05 -9.60 1.21
N LEU A 13 -5.99 -8.67 1.41
CA LEU A 13 -5.82 -7.63 2.44
C LEU A 13 -5.82 -8.21 3.85
N GLN A 14 -6.71 -9.16 4.14
CA GLN A 14 -6.77 -9.81 5.45
C GLN A 14 -5.48 -10.56 5.81
N GLN A 15 -4.73 -11.08 4.84
CA GLN A 15 -3.41 -11.70 5.09
C GLN A 15 -2.39 -10.73 5.69
N HIS A 16 -2.58 -9.41 5.50
CA HIS A 16 -1.71 -8.37 6.06
C HIS A 16 -2.28 -7.72 7.32
N ALA A 17 -3.39 -8.23 7.86
CA ALA A 17 -4.06 -7.66 9.01
C ALA A 17 -3.20 -7.68 10.28
N ASP A 18 -2.34 -8.68 10.44
CA ASP A 18 -1.47 -8.80 11.63
C ASP A 18 -0.07 -8.21 11.44
N ASN A 19 0.21 -7.61 10.28
CA ASN A 19 1.49 -6.95 10.03
C ASN A 19 1.68 -5.76 10.99
N PRO A 20 2.89 -5.53 11.52
CA PRO A 20 3.21 -4.39 12.37
C PRO A 20 3.08 -3.03 11.66
N VAL A 21 3.10 -3.01 10.33
CA VAL A 21 2.74 -1.82 9.55
C VAL A 21 1.26 -1.49 9.78
N ASP A 22 0.96 -0.23 10.13
CA ASP A 22 -0.41 0.26 10.33
C ASP A 22 -1.08 0.49 8.97
N TRP A 23 -1.51 -0.62 8.37
CA TRP A 23 -2.14 -0.60 7.06
C TRP A 23 -3.56 -0.05 7.11
N TYR A 24 -3.86 0.77 6.11
CA TYR A 24 -5.19 1.17 5.71
C TYR A 24 -5.53 0.54 4.36
N ALA A 25 -6.81 0.23 4.16
CA ALA A 25 -7.33 0.03 2.81
C ALA A 25 -7.44 1.39 2.10
N TRP A 26 -7.48 1.37 0.77
CA TRP A 26 -7.74 2.57 0.00
C TRP A 26 -9.17 3.08 0.27
N GLY A 27 -9.29 4.29 0.81
CA GLY A 27 -10.58 4.89 1.10
C GLY A 27 -10.48 6.27 1.75
N GLU A 28 -11.65 6.86 2.00
CA GLU A 28 -11.76 8.23 2.53
C GLU A 28 -11.02 8.41 3.87
N GLU A 29 -11.02 7.39 4.74
CA GLU A 29 -10.32 7.43 6.03
C GLU A 29 -8.82 7.71 5.85
N ALA A 30 -8.13 6.89 5.05
CA ALA A 30 -6.69 7.01 4.83
C ALA A 30 -6.32 8.29 4.08
N LEU A 31 -7.11 8.63 3.05
CA LEU A 31 -6.84 9.78 2.20
C LEU A 31 -7.09 11.11 2.94
N THR A 32 -8.11 11.17 3.79
CA THR A 32 -8.35 12.35 4.63
C THR A 32 -7.26 12.48 5.70
N LEU A 33 -6.87 11.38 6.33
CA LEU A 33 -5.79 11.38 7.31
C LEU A 33 -4.46 11.88 6.73
N ALA A 34 -4.11 11.44 5.53
CA ALA A 34 -2.91 11.91 4.82
C ALA A 34 -2.93 13.43 4.62
N ARG A 35 -4.09 13.99 4.22
CA ARG A 35 -4.27 15.44 4.04
C ARG A 35 -4.21 16.21 5.35
N GLU A 36 -4.92 15.73 6.37
CA GLU A 36 -4.98 16.40 7.68
C GLU A 36 -3.62 16.42 8.38
N GLN A 37 -2.86 15.34 8.26
CA GLN A 37 -1.51 15.26 8.84
C GLN A 37 -0.42 15.83 7.92
N ASN A 38 -0.77 16.22 6.69
CA ASN A 38 0.18 16.57 5.64
C ASN A 38 1.31 15.53 5.50
N LYS A 39 0.92 14.25 5.55
CA LYS A 39 1.83 13.11 5.62
C LYS A 39 1.76 12.32 4.31
N PRO A 40 2.90 12.00 3.67
CA PRO A 40 2.90 11.28 2.41
C PRO A 40 2.30 9.87 2.56
N ILE A 41 1.81 9.34 1.46
CA ILE A 41 1.25 7.99 1.38
C ILE A 41 2.33 7.05 0.83
N LEU A 42 2.49 5.90 1.48
CA LEU A 42 3.16 4.74 0.88
C LEU A 42 2.07 3.80 0.36
N LEU A 43 1.93 3.75 -0.96
CA LEU A 43 0.96 2.90 -1.64
C LEU A 43 1.61 1.57 -2.01
N SER A 44 1.02 0.45 -1.56
CA SER A 44 1.42 -0.91 -1.93
C SER A 44 0.27 -1.64 -2.62
N VAL A 45 0.41 -1.92 -3.92
CA VAL A 45 -0.59 -2.65 -4.73
C VAL A 45 -0.10 -4.08 -4.99
N GLY A 46 -0.95 -5.07 -4.75
CA GLY A 46 -0.66 -6.47 -5.04
C GLY A 46 -1.93 -7.32 -5.19
N TYR A 47 -1.77 -8.64 -5.16
CA TYR A 47 -2.85 -9.63 -5.28
C TYR A 47 -2.44 -10.96 -4.66
N SER A 48 -3.43 -11.82 -4.40
CA SER A 48 -3.28 -13.10 -3.70
C SER A 48 -2.27 -14.06 -4.33
N ALA A 49 -2.20 -14.16 -5.67
CA ALA A 49 -1.31 -15.09 -6.37
C ALA A 49 0.09 -14.50 -6.70
N CYS A 50 0.43 -13.34 -6.17
CA CYS A 50 1.69 -12.65 -6.45
C CYS A 50 2.84 -13.17 -5.57
N HIS A 51 3.79 -13.91 -6.17
CA HIS A 51 4.94 -14.44 -5.43
C HIS A 51 5.75 -13.33 -4.73
N TRP A 52 6.11 -12.27 -5.45
CA TRP A 52 6.93 -11.19 -4.89
C TRP A 52 6.22 -10.34 -3.85
N CYS A 53 4.87 -10.34 -3.85
CA CYS A 53 4.09 -9.66 -2.84
C CYS A 53 4.22 -10.37 -1.48
N HIS A 54 4.24 -11.71 -1.48
CA HIS A 54 4.51 -12.50 -0.28
C HIS A 54 5.95 -12.33 0.21
N VAL A 55 6.93 -12.34 -0.70
CA VAL A 55 8.34 -12.12 -0.33
C VAL A 55 8.52 -10.75 0.32
N MET A 56 7.99 -9.70 -0.27
CA MET A 56 8.05 -8.34 0.29
C MET A 56 7.34 -8.25 1.65
N ALA A 57 6.22 -8.95 1.83
CA ALA A 57 5.52 -8.98 3.10
C ALA A 57 6.37 -9.60 4.20
N HIS A 58 6.95 -10.77 3.93
CA HIS A 58 7.76 -11.50 4.88
C HIS A 58 9.07 -10.78 5.23
N GLU A 59 9.75 -10.23 4.23
CA GLU A 59 11.07 -9.61 4.41
C GLU A 59 11.01 -8.16 4.90
N SER A 60 9.86 -7.48 4.77
CA SER A 60 9.76 -6.05 5.09
C SER A 60 8.55 -5.71 5.94
N PHE A 61 7.34 -6.11 5.55
CA PHE A 61 6.12 -5.66 6.24
C PHE A 61 5.88 -6.36 7.58
N GLU A 62 6.49 -7.53 7.80
CA GLU A 62 6.49 -8.27 9.07
C GLU A 62 7.63 -7.82 10.01
N ASP A 63 8.64 -7.10 9.50
CA ASP A 63 9.75 -6.60 10.32
C ASP A 63 9.33 -5.38 11.14
N ALA A 64 9.50 -5.46 12.46
CA ALA A 64 9.07 -4.40 13.38
C ALA A 64 9.87 -3.10 13.22
N GLY A 65 11.15 -3.17 12.83
CA GLY A 65 12.00 -1.99 12.63
C GLY A 65 11.61 -1.22 11.37
N VAL A 66 11.41 -1.94 10.26
CA VAL A 66 10.90 -1.39 9.00
C VAL A 66 9.52 -0.79 9.22
N ALA A 67 8.62 -1.54 9.87
CA ALA A 67 7.26 -1.07 10.15
C ALA A 67 7.24 0.19 11.02
N ALA A 68 8.12 0.30 12.02
CA ALA A 68 8.21 1.51 12.84
C ALA A 68 8.54 2.75 12.00
N VAL A 69 9.53 2.64 11.11
CA VAL A 69 9.90 3.74 10.19
C VAL A 69 8.76 4.05 9.22
N MET A 70 8.13 3.03 8.64
CA MET A 70 6.99 3.21 7.75
C MET A 70 5.83 3.92 8.44
N ASN A 71 5.49 3.52 9.66
CA ASN A 71 4.39 4.10 10.44
C ASN A 71 4.71 5.53 10.89
N GLU A 72 5.98 5.83 11.18
CA GLU A 72 6.43 7.17 11.51
C GLU A 72 6.31 8.13 10.32
N LEU A 73 6.72 7.68 9.12
CA LEU A 73 6.90 8.56 7.96
C LEU A 73 5.71 8.61 7.02
N PHE A 74 4.89 7.56 6.93
CA PHE A 74 3.84 7.46 5.92
C PHE A 74 2.45 7.13 6.48
N ILE A 75 1.43 7.46 5.70
CA ILE A 75 0.14 6.77 5.74
C ILE A 75 0.27 5.56 4.82
N ASN A 76 0.29 4.36 5.40
CA ASN A 76 0.52 3.12 4.66
C ASN A 76 -0.80 2.60 4.10
N ILE A 77 -0.94 2.56 2.77
CA ILE A 77 -2.16 2.10 2.09
C ILE A 77 -1.86 0.83 1.31
N LYS A 78 -2.63 -0.23 1.57
CA LYS A 78 -2.58 -1.49 0.83
C LYS A 78 -3.78 -1.63 -0.08
N VAL A 79 -3.55 -2.05 -1.32
CA VAL A 79 -4.58 -2.21 -2.34
C VAL A 79 -4.51 -3.61 -2.92
N ASP A 80 -5.67 -4.26 -2.96
CA ASP A 80 -5.90 -5.45 -3.77
C ASP A 80 -6.30 -5.03 -5.19
N ARG A 81 -5.47 -5.35 -6.18
CA ARG A 81 -5.80 -5.07 -7.59
C ARG A 81 -6.98 -5.89 -8.10
N GLU A 82 -7.28 -7.04 -7.48
CA GLU A 82 -8.41 -7.89 -7.90
C GLU A 82 -9.74 -7.20 -7.57
N GLU A 83 -9.78 -6.44 -6.47
CA GLU A 83 -10.93 -5.61 -6.09
C GLU A 83 -10.88 -4.21 -6.70
N ARG A 84 -9.69 -3.63 -6.89
CA ARG A 84 -9.46 -2.26 -7.41
C ARG A 84 -8.53 -2.22 -8.62
N PRO A 85 -8.91 -2.83 -9.75
CA PRO A 85 -8.11 -2.82 -10.98
C PRO A 85 -7.96 -1.42 -11.58
N ASP A 86 -8.89 -0.51 -11.24
CA ASP A 86 -8.84 0.90 -11.61
C ASP A 86 -7.61 1.61 -11.01
N LEU A 87 -7.37 1.42 -9.71
CA LEU A 87 -6.22 2.02 -9.02
C LEU A 87 -4.91 1.39 -9.49
N ASP A 88 -4.89 0.08 -9.67
CA ASP A 88 -3.73 -0.65 -10.22
C ASP A 88 -3.30 -0.05 -11.56
N GLN A 89 -4.25 0.12 -12.49
CA GLN A 89 -3.97 0.68 -13.81
C GLN A 89 -3.46 2.12 -13.75
N ILE A 90 -4.09 2.98 -12.93
CA ILE A 90 -3.68 4.38 -12.76
C ILE A 90 -2.22 4.45 -12.29
N TYR A 91 -1.88 3.71 -11.25
CA TYR A 91 -0.58 3.83 -10.61
C TYR A 91 0.53 3.07 -11.34
N GLN A 92 0.22 1.97 -12.04
CA GLN A 92 1.16 1.35 -12.97
C GLN A 92 1.48 2.28 -14.15
N THR A 93 0.47 3.00 -14.65
CA THR A 93 0.68 3.99 -15.72
C THR A 93 1.55 5.15 -15.23
N ALA A 94 1.27 5.68 -14.04
CA ALA A 94 2.08 6.74 -13.44
C ALA A 94 3.54 6.29 -13.20
N HIS A 95 3.74 5.09 -12.64
CA HIS A 95 5.07 4.50 -12.51
C HIS A 95 5.80 4.43 -13.85
N ALA A 96 5.12 3.98 -14.92
CA ALA A 96 5.73 3.88 -16.23
C ALA A 96 6.13 5.23 -16.82
N MET A 97 5.34 6.27 -16.58
CA MET A 97 5.66 7.63 -16.99
C MET A 97 6.86 8.20 -16.22
N LEU A 98 6.93 7.96 -14.91
CA LEU A 98 8.02 8.48 -14.05
C LEU A 98 9.34 7.77 -14.28
N THR A 99 9.29 6.43 -14.38
CA THR A 99 10.50 5.60 -14.46
C THR A 99 10.92 5.28 -15.90
N GLN A 100 10.09 5.63 -16.88
CA GLN A 100 10.24 5.25 -18.29
C GLN A 100 10.32 3.72 -18.47
N ARG A 101 9.70 2.95 -17.57
CA ARG A 101 9.71 1.49 -17.56
C ARG A 101 8.38 0.93 -17.10
N ASN A 102 7.95 -0.16 -17.70
CA ASN A 102 6.77 -0.88 -17.22
C ASN A 102 6.97 -1.31 -15.76
N GLY A 103 5.92 -1.14 -14.96
CA GLY A 103 5.87 -1.63 -13.59
C GLY A 103 5.61 -3.13 -13.51
N GLY A 104 5.42 -3.59 -12.28
CA GLY A 104 5.10 -4.97 -11.92
C GLY A 104 4.54 -5.03 -10.52
N TRP A 105 4.29 -6.23 -10.00
CA TRP A 105 3.77 -6.42 -8.65
C TRP A 105 4.83 -7.08 -7.76
N PRO A 106 4.94 -6.67 -6.48
CA PRO A 106 4.18 -5.59 -5.84
C PRO A 106 4.58 -4.22 -6.38
N LEU A 107 3.60 -3.38 -6.68
CA LEU A 107 3.87 -1.97 -7.00
C LEU A 107 3.96 -1.22 -5.67
N THR A 108 5.08 -0.54 -5.45
CA THR A 108 5.27 0.37 -4.31
C THR A 108 5.53 1.77 -4.84
N MET A 109 4.75 2.74 -4.37
CA MET A 109 4.89 4.13 -4.82
C MET A 109 4.63 5.11 -3.68
N PHE A 110 5.35 6.23 -3.69
CA PHE A 110 5.15 7.31 -2.73
C PHE A 110 4.27 8.38 -3.37
N LEU A 111 3.25 8.81 -2.64
CA LEU A 111 2.32 9.83 -3.07
C LEU A 111 2.32 10.99 -2.10
N LEU A 112 2.12 12.18 -2.63
CA LEU A 112 1.73 13.35 -1.84
C LEU A 112 0.33 13.13 -1.23
N PRO A 113 -0.06 13.90 -0.21
CA PRO A 113 -1.40 13.80 0.39
C PRO A 113 -2.57 14.00 -0.58
N ASP A 114 -2.32 14.65 -1.72
CA ASP A 114 -3.28 14.83 -2.81
C ASP A 114 -3.32 13.65 -3.80
N GLN A 115 -2.59 12.56 -3.49
CA GLN A 115 -2.45 11.33 -4.26
C GLN A 115 -1.53 11.43 -5.49
N THR A 116 -0.86 12.57 -5.69
CA THR A 116 0.12 12.76 -6.76
C THR A 116 1.40 11.98 -6.48
N PRO A 117 1.88 11.10 -7.38
CA PRO A 117 3.13 10.36 -7.19
C PRO A 117 4.38 11.26 -7.32
N PHE A 118 5.46 10.94 -6.59
CA PHE A 118 6.76 11.65 -6.66
C PHE A 118 7.98 10.74 -6.49
#